data_AF-A0AA43TQR6-F1
#
_entry.id   AF-A0AA43TQR6-F1
#
_cell.length_a   1.000
_cell.length_b   1.000
_cell.length_c   1.000
_cell.angle_alpha   90.00
_cell.angle_beta   90.00
_cell.angle_gamma   90.00
#
_symmetry.space_group_name_H-M   'P 1'
#
loop_
_entity.id
_entity.type
_entity.pdbx_description
1 polymer ?
#
loop_
_entity_poly.entity_id
_entity_poly.type
_entity_poly.pdbx_seq_one_letter_code
_entity_poly.pdbx_strand_id
1 'polypeptide(L)'
;MRRFKKSELDLLTECPYQGAVEWLTGAEASVSYLKANAENDELVIYASAKSVLIHGVLALTSKIYPPDGHDFQYGSIPFADDCWTIQRAWGGGGEGHRMYLEPPLSSCCSKSLEGGEKLIYRRSFDGAQQCPTPIELSQKLVHSLDLYFVPERKAYCRLDCRGEIEDVIKIIQYESADGGEGLDVVTILRKDLDKFMALSETSLVLLFDFTRVRWGSFGGWGKIERYERDEPDLFYRGGEDGQGSFAYGAIIVRPKVTVDELVQAWKDEEDPKKHQYAIFKIYDRKNKTNVETSCAPEFLSNYFQESDLPWEVSPAFFRPEVLLRFKADPERFTLEDRSITCRSAWHLKTFDINEAGQVHSYIGYLANLPYEEQLYWQSFNEWPDGSISKRAHKTDILGEWDTAYDPLNALKHTINKLDKSPPEWWNPRGEALSAATRYPATDSPKEWADEILALDQLLVEGFLVKPLRKQAEAAGRKLDSTWGTLKVMQEVLVAKGRSEAEAKAVVAPMQKVHGLRTDVRGHATTDKKRKAEIDARTKHGSFRSHFTQLVAECDKALNVVLSAFDIVLES
;
A
#
# COMPACT_ATOMS: atom_id res chain seq x y z
N MET A 1 -9.02 5.23 20.83
CA MET A 1 -9.28 5.99 19.60
C MET A 1 -10.78 5.98 19.33
N ARG A 2 -11.48 7.11 19.42
CA ARG A 2 -12.94 7.18 19.13
C ARG A 2 -13.13 7.40 17.63
N ARG A 3 -13.52 6.32 16.94
CA ARG A 3 -13.77 6.27 15.49
C ARG A 3 -15.18 6.74 15.15
N PHE A 4 -15.38 7.18 13.91
CA PHE A 4 -16.69 7.55 13.39
C PHE A 4 -17.66 6.36 13.44
N LYS A 5 -18.91 6.61 13.85
CA LYS A 5 -20.00 5.63 13.84
C LYS A 5 -21.19 6.21 13.08
N LYS A 6 -21.55 5.57 11.97
CA LYS A 6 -22.72 5.95 11.16
C LYS A 6 -24.00 6.04 11.99
N SER A 7 -24.21 5.10 12.91
CA SER A 7 -25.39 5.07 13.77
C SER A 7 -25.58 6.34 14.62
N GLU A 8 -24.50 7.05 14.96
CA GLU A 8 -24.61 8.32 15.70
C GLU A 8 -25.12 9.45 14.80
N LEU A 9 -24.79 9.43 13.50
CA LEU A 9 -25.24 10.41 12.51
C LEU A 9 -26.66 10.10 12.01
N ASP A 10 -27.01 8.82 11.86
CA ASP A 10 -28.35 8.39 11.42
C ASP A 10 -29.47 8.93 12.34
N LEU A 11 -29.20 9.04 13.65
CA LEU A 11 -30.12 9.61 14.64
C LEU A 11 -30.43 11.10 14.39
N LEU A 12 -29.56 11.81 13.68
CA LEU A 12 -29.73 13.23 13.35
C LEU A 12 -30.49 13.42 12.03
N THR A 13 -30.46 12.44 11.14
CA THR A 13 -30.96 12.57 9.77
C THR A 13 -32.39 12.09 9.62
N GLU A 14 -32.78 11.03 10.34
CA GLU A 14 -34.08 10.38 10.18
C GLU A 14 -35.03 10.66 11.35
N CYS A 15 -36.26 11.08 11.03
CA CYS A 15 -37.31 11.25 12.03
C CYS A 15 -37.77 9.86 12.51
N PRO A 16 -37.66 9.54 13.82
CA PRO A 16 -38.09 8.26 14.34
C PRO A 16 -39.62 8.14 14.34
N TYR A 17 -40.14 6.91 14.31
CA TYR A 17 -41.58 6.65 14.39
C TYR A 17 -42.16 7.00 15.78
N GLN A 18 -41.43 6.65 16.85
CA GLN A 18 -41.74 7.06 18.22
C GLN A 18 -40.93 8.31 18.58
N GLY A 19 -41.53 9.26 19.29
CA GLY A 19 -40.85 10.51 19.66
C GLY A 19 -40.67 11.51 18.50
N ALA A 20 -41.41 11.34 17.39
CA ALA A 20 -41.30 12.19 16.21
C ALA A 20 -41.44 13.69 16.51
N VAL A 21 -42.36 14.06 17.41
CA VAL A 21 -42.57 15.47 17.81
C VAL A 21 -41.35 16.01 18.53
N GLU A 22 -40.83 15.29 19.53
CA GLU A 22 -39.63 15.67 20.28
C GLU A 22 -38.40 15.77 19.36
N TRP A 23 -38.29 14.88 18.37
CA TRP A 23 -37.23 14.96 17.37
C TRP A 23 -37.39 16.20 16.48
N LEU A 24 -38.60 16.46 15.97
CA LEU A 24 -38.88 17.60 15.10
C LEU A 24 -38.64 18.95 15.79
N THR A 25 -38.95 19.07 17.08
CA THR A 25 -38.75 20.30 17.86
C THR A 25 -37.36 20.39 18.51
N GLY A 26 -36.60 19.28 18.53
CA GLY A 26 -35.33 19.16 19.23
C GLY A 26 -34.05 19.30 18.38
N ALA A 27 -34.03 20.11 17.32
CA ALA A 27 -32.85 20.24 16.45
C ALA A 27 -31.57 20.66 17.21
N GLU A 28 -31.69 21.50 18.25
CA GLU A 28 -30.58 21.95 19.11
C GLU A 28 -29.79 20.78 19.70
N ALA A 29 -30.43 19.66 20.01
CA ALA A 29 -29.76 18.49 20.58
C ALA A 29 -28.64 17.94 19.67
N SER A 30 -28.73 18.17 18.34
CA SER A 30 -27.72 17.79 17.35
C SER A 30 -26.38 18.51 17.57
N VAL A 31 -26.37 19.68 18.22
CA VAL A 31 -25.14 20.41 18.55
C VAL A 31 -24.24 19.58 19.48
N SER A 32 -24.81 18.71 20.31
CA SER A 32 -24.04 17.78 21.15
C SER A 32 -23.20 16.80 20.32
N TYR A 33 -23.69 16.41 19.13
CA TYR A 33 -22.91 15.59 18.21
C TYR A 33 -21.70 16.36 17.68
N LEU A 34 -21.84 17.65 17.34
CA LEU A 34 -20.71 18.47 16.88
C LEU A 34 -19.65 18.65 17.96
N LYS A 35 -20.06 18.89 19.21
CA LYS A 35 -19.13 18.96 20.36
C LYS A 35 -18.36 17.64 20.50
N ALA A 36 -19.05 16.50 20.41
CA ALA A 36 -18.39 15.20 20.44
C ALA A 36 -17.48 14.96 19.23
N ASN A 37 -17.93 15.35 18.04
CA ASN A 37 -17.17 15.25 16.80
C ASN A 37 -15.85 16.02 16.91
N ALA A 38 -15.89 17.27 17.39
CA ALA A 38 -14.71 18.11 17.59
C ALA A 38 -13.64 17.52 18.53
N GLU A 39 -13.97 16.50 19.32
CA GLU A 39 -13.01 15.79 20.19
C GLU A 39 -12.61 14.40 19.70
N ASN A 40 -13.21 13.90 18.61
CA ASN A 40 -12.92 12.58 18.07
C ASN A 40 -11.55 12.51 17.37
N ASP A 41 -10.99 11.30 17.34
CA ASP A 41 -9.76 11.00 16.57
C ASP A 41 -10.02 10.86 15.07
N GLU A 42 -11.28 10.70 14.68
CA GLU A 42 -11.76 10.70 13.30
C GLU A 42 -12.91 11.72 13.21
N LEU A 43 -12.61 12.88 12.63
CA LEU A 43 -13.54 14.01 12.50
C LEU A 43 -14.41 13.83 11.27
N VAL A 44 -15.71 14.08 11.40
CA VAL A 44 -16.59 14.40 10.27
C VAL A 44 -16.33 15.84 9.86
N ILE A 45 -15.79 16.04 8.66
CA ILE A 45 -15.54 17.35 8.07
C ILE A 45 -16.58 17.73 7.02
N TYR A 46 -17.42 16.77 6.61
CA TYR A 46 -18.59 17.04 5.80
C TYR A 46 -19.64 15.97 6.06
N ALA A 47 -20.89 16.41 6.19
CA ALA A 47 -22.05 15.55 6.18
C ALA A 47 -23.18 16.27 5.45
N SER A 48 -23.81 15.62 4.50
CA SER A 48 -24.99 16.14 3.81
C SER A 48 -26.04 15.06 3.76
N ALA A 49 -27.19 15.37 4.35
CA ALA A 49 -28.40 14.57 4.33
C ALA A 49 -29.60 15.47 4.55
N LYS A 50 -30.79 14.90 4.40
CA LYS A 50 -32.08 15.60 4.42
C LYS A 50 -32.29 16.62 5.55
N SER A 51 -31.78 16.35 6.76
CA SER A 51 -31.97 17.21 7.94
C SER A 51 -30.64 17.67 8.57
N VAL A 52 -29.52 17.41 7.88
CA VAL A 52 -28.16 17.63 8.40
C VAL A 52 -27.27 18.15 7.29
N LEU A 53 -26.71 19.33 7.52
CA LEU A 53 -25.54 19.84 6.80
C LEU A 53 -24.43 20.13 7.80
N ILE A 54 -23.26 19.57 7.55
CA ILE A 54 -21.99 19.92 8.20
C ILE A 54 -21.02 20.20 7.04
N HIS A 55 -20.40 21.38 7.04
CA HIS A 55 -19.44 21.77 6.03
C HIS A 55 -18.20 22.37 6.70
N GLY A 56 -17.10 21.63 6.65
CA GLY A 56 -15.81 22.05 7.16
C GLY A 56 -15.03 22.90 6.16
N VAL A 57 -14.58 24.06 6.62
CA VAL A 57 -13.65 24.94 5.90
C VAL A 57 -12.50 25.32 6.81
N LEU A 58 -11.35 25.63 6.25
CA LEU A 58 -10.22 26.14 7.00
C LEU A 58 -10.26 27.67 7.00
N ALA A 59 -10.24 28.28 8.16
CA ALA A 59 -10.10 29.72 8.32
C ALA A 59 -8.69 30.04 8.84
N LEU A 60 -8.13 31.18 8.43
CA LEU A 60 -6.87 31.67 9.00
C LEU A 60 -7.04 31.87 10.50
N THR A 61 -6.17 31.29 11.33
CA THR A 61 -6.30 31.38 12.79
C THR A 61 -6.30 32.84 13.27
N SER A 62 -5.56 33.72 12.59
CA SER A 62 -5.52 35.16 12.85
C SER A 62 -6.84 35.89 12.59
N LYS A 63 -7.73 35.34 11.74
CA LYS A 63 -9.04 35.94 11.42
C LYS A 63 -10.14 35.51 12.39
N ILE A 64 -9.88 34.48 13.21
CA ILE A 64 -10.84 33.89 14.16
C ILE A 64 -10.33 33.97 15.61
N TYR A 65 -9.43 34.92 15.88
CA TYR A 65 -8.89 35.19 17.20
C TYR A 65 -8.86 36.72 17.48
N PRO A 66 -9.77 37.24 18.32
CA PRO A 66 -10.93 36.54 18.89
C PRO A 66 -11.97 36.19 17.82
N PRO A 67 -12.80 35.15 18.03
CA PRO A 67 -13.86 34.79 17.10
C PRO A 67 -14.98 35.84 17.07
N ASP A 68 -15.57 36.05 15.88
CA ASP A 68 -16.76 36.90 15.69
C ASP A 68 -18.01 36.01 15.68
N GLY A 69 -18.65 35.86 16.85
CA GLY A 69 -19.83 35.01 17.00
C GLY A 69 -21.00 35.42 16.10
N HIS A 70 -21.18 36.73 15.86
CA HIS A 70 -22.22 37.23 14.98
C HIS A 70 -21.95 36.81 13.52
N ASP A 71 -20.70 36.91 13.05
CA ASP A 71 -20.32 36.46 11.71
C ASP A 71 -20.60 34.95 11.52
N PHE A 72 -20.38 34.12 12.53
CA PHE A 72 -20.66 32.68 12.47
C PHE A 72 -22.14 32.31 12.62
N GLN A 73 -22.93 33.08 13.37
CA GLN A 73 -24.37 32.85 13.54
C GLN A 73 -25.20 33.32 12.33
N TYR A 74 -24.69 34.31 11.59
CA TYR A 74 -25.44 34.98 10.51
C TYR A 74 -24.78 34.88 9.12
N GLY A 75 -23.50 34.55 9.04
CA GLY A 75 -22.80 34.28 7.78
C GLY A 75 -23.38 33.06 7.07
N SER A 76 -23.19 32.94 5.76
CA SER A 76 -23.74 31.84 4.97
C SER A 76 -22.81 30.63 4.96
N ILE A 77 -23.38 29.42 4.98
CA ILE A 77 -22.61 28.21 4.68
C ILE A 77 -22.17 28.28 3.21
N PRO A 78 -20.88 28.10 2.92
CA PRO A 78 -20.38 28.07 1.55
C PRO A 78 -21.09 26.99 0.73
N PHE A 79 -21.44 27.32 -0.51
CA PHE A 79 -22.03 26.34 -1.40
C PHE A 79 -21.08 25.16 -1.61
N ALA A 80 -21.64 23.96 -1.76
CA ALA A 80 -20.84 22.74 -1.88
C ALA A 80 -19.97 22.74 -3.16
N ASP A 81 -20.46 23.34 -4.23
CA ASP A 81 -19.80 23.52 -5.54
C ASP A 81 -18.89 24.76 -5.62
N ASP A 82 -18.87 25.63 -4.60
CA ASP A 82 -18.00 26.80 -4.56
C ASP A 82 -16.53 26.40 -4.74
N CYS A 83 -15.87 26.94 -5.75
CA CYS A 83 -14.53 26.54 -6.19
C CYS A 83 -13.80 27.73 -6.82
N TRP A 84 -12.55 27.51 -7.23
CA TRP A 84 -11.81 28.54 -7.97
C TRP A 84 -12.53 28.87 -9.28
N THR A 85 -12.80 30.16 -9.51
CA THR A 85 -13.45 30.63 -10.73
C THR A 85 -12.65 31.71 -11.44
N ILE A 86 -12.78 31.77 -12.77
CA ILE A 86 -12.28 32.90 -13.56
C ILE A 86 -13.39 33.94 -13.61
N GLN A 87 -13.23 35.02 -12.85
CA GLN A 87 -14.20 36.11 -12.82
C GLN A 87 -13.98 37.14 -13.91
N ARG A 88 -15.08 37.79 -14.29
CA ARG A 88 -15.10 38.89 -15.26
C ARG A 88 -15.89 40.04 -14.66
N ALA A 89 -15.24 41.19 -14.49
CA ALA A 89 -15.93 42.41 -14.06
C ALA A 89 -15.96 43.42 -15.20
N TRP A 90 -17.16 43.91 -15.49
CA TRP A 90 -17.40 44.98 -16.45
C TRP A 90 -16.99 46.31 -15.82
N GLY A 91 -16.22 47.10 -16.57
CA GLY A 91 -15.66 48.36 -16.10
C GLY A 91 -16.70 49.47 -16.07
N GLY A 92 -17.08 49.91 -14.87
CA GLY A 92 -17.73 51.20 -14.64
C GLY A 92 -16.75 52.16 -13.95
N GLY A 93 -16.81 53.45 -14.26
CA GLY A 93 -16.03 54.48 -13.53
C GLY A 93 -14.56 54.67 -13.94
N GLY A 94 -14.12 54.15 -15.09
CA GLY A 94 -12.79 54.42 -15.65
C GLY A 94 -11.73 53.34 -15.42
N GLU A 95 -12.04 52.27 -14.67
CA GLU A 95 -11.09 51.17 -14.37
C GLU A 95 -10.97 50.10 -15.48
N GLY A 96 -11.80 50.17 -16.54
CA GLY A 96 -11.78 49.21 -17.64
C GLY A 96 -12.28 47.81 -17.26
N HIS A 97 -12.34 46.89 -18.24
CA HIS A 97 -12.73 45.50 -17.99
C HIS A 97 -11.58 44.74 -17.33
N ARG A 98 -11.89 43.89 -16.35
CA ARG A 98 -10.89 43.07 -15.65
C ARG A 98 -11.29 41.60 -15.58
N MET A 99 -10.28 40.73 -15.60
CA MET A 99 -10.41 39.29 -15.37
C MET A 99 -9.42 38.88 -14.27
N TYR A 100 -9.86 38.04 -13.34
CA TYR A 100 -9.04 37.59 -12.21
C TYR A 100 -9.50 36.22 -11.74
N LEU A 101 -8.62 35.53 -10.98
CA LEU A 101 -9.01 34.31 -10.28
C LEU A 101 -9.66 34.70 -8.97
N GLU A 102 -10.84 34.15 -8.73
CA GLU A 102 -11.55 34.28 -7.46
C GLU A 102 -11.40 32.96 -6.68
N PRO A 103 -10.89 33.01 -5.44
CA PRO A 103 -10.82 31.84 -4.59
C PRO A 103 -12.21 31.39 -4.14
N PRO A 104 -12.40 30.12 -3.76
CA PRO A 104 -13.59 29.71 -3.03
C PRO A 104 -13.75 30.52 -1.74
N LEU A 105 -14.95 30.53 -1.16
CA LEU A 105 -15.34 31.30 0.03
C LEU A 105 -15.48 32.82 -0.19
N SER A 106 -15.30 33.33 -1.41
CA SER A 106 -15.56 34.75 -1.68
C SER A 106 -17.05 35.09 -1.58
N SER A 107 -17.92 34.10 -1.77
CA SER A 107 -19.38 34.25 -1.83
C SER A 107 -20.09 34.16 -0.47
N CYS A 108 -19.42 33.66 0.58
CA CYS A 108 -20.09 33.32 1.85
C CYS A 108 -20.35 34.51 2.79
N CYS A 109 -20.06 35.74 2.34
CA CYS A 109 -20.30 37.00 3.09
C CYS A 109 -19.76 37.00 4.55
N SER A 110 -18.80 36.13 4.86
CA SER A 110 -18.19 36.01 6.19
C SER A 110 -16.78 36.57 6.17
N LYS A 111 -16.52 37.53 7.05
CA LYS A 111 -15.18 38.15 7.18
C LYS A 111 -14.20 37.21 7.87
N SER A 112 -14.71 36.32 8.73
CA SER A 112 -13.92 35.32 9.46
C SER A 112 -13.34 34.24 8.53
N LEU A 113 -14.01 33.97 7.40
CA LEU A 113 -13.59 32.97 6.40
C LEU A 113 -12.76 33.57 5.25
N GLU A 114 -12.55 34.88 5.22
CA GLU A 114 -11.77 35.55 4.18
C GLU A 114 -10.31 35.06 4.16
N GLY A 115 -9.84 34.61 2.99
CA GLY A 115 -8.50 34.02 2.83
C GLY A 115 -8.39 32.58 3.35
N GLY A 116 -9.50 31.98 3.77
CA GLY A 116 -9.60 30.57 4.11
C GLY A 116 -9.55 29.63 2.91
N GLU A 117 -9.63 28.34 3.17
CA GLU A 117 -9.57 27.27 2.17
C GLU A 117 -10.72 26.27 2.35
N LYS A 118 -11.35 25.87 1.25
CA LYS A 118 -12.29 24.74 1.27
C LYS A 118 -11.54 23.42 1.30
N LEU A 119 -12.10 22.46 2.03
CA LEU A 119 -11.58 21.09 2.07
C LEU A 119 -12.25 20.18 1.03
N ILE A 120 -13.52 20.46 0.71
CA ILE A 120 -14.38 19.60 -0.10
C ILE A 120 -15.07 20.41 -1.19
N TYR A 121 -15.17 19.81 -2.38
CA TYR A 121 -15.85 20.40 -3.54
C TYR A 121 -16.84 19.39 -4.14
N ARG A 122 -18.04 19.87 -4.45
CA ARG A 122 -19.15 19.10 -5.03
C ARG A 122 -19.58 19.72 -6.36
N ARG A 123 -18.70 19.67 -7.35
CA ARG A 123 -18.96 20.24 -8.67
C ARG A 123 -19.85 19.31 -9.49
N SER A 124 -20.96 19.82 -10.01
CA SER A 124 -21.80 19.08 -10.94
C SER A 124 -21.33 19.26 -12.38
N PHE A 125 -21.50 18.22 -13.20
CA PHE A 125 -21.37 18.34 -14.64
C PHE A 125 -22.77 18.39 -15.27
N ASP A 126 -23.40 19.55 -15.14
CA ASP A 126 -24.78 19.76 -15.54
C ASP A 126 -25.03 19.34 -16.99
N GLY A 127 -26.04 18.47 -17.18
CA GLY A 127 -26.45 17.96 -18.49
C GLY A 127 -25.64 16.78 -19.04
N ALA A 128 -24.54 16.37 -18.40
CA ALA A 128 -23.71 15.25 -18.84
C ALA A 128 -23.50 14.17 -17.75
N GLN A 129 -23.89 14.45 -16.52
CA GLN A 129 -23.67 13.60 -15.37
C GLN A 129 -24.57 12.36 -15.35
N GLN A 130 -23.96 11.17 -15.26
CA GLN A 130 -24.67 9.87 -15.16
C GLN A 130 -24.56 9.21 -13.77
N CYS A 131 -23.73 9.75 -12.89
CA CYS A 131 -23.46 9.22 -11.55
C CYS A 131 -23.60 10.34 -10.49
N PRO A 132 -23.76 10.00 -9.19
CA PRO A 132 -23.78 10.99 -8.12
C PRO A 132 -22.60 11.97 -8.20
N THR A 133 -22.81 13.22 -7.75
CA THR A 133 -21.77 14.25 -7.74
C THR A 133 -20.52 13.74 -7.04
N PRO A 134 -19.34 13.76 -7.69
CA PRO A 134 -18.12 13.29 -7.04
C PRO A 134 -17.79 14.19 -5.85
N ILE A 135 -17.22 13.58 -4.81
CA ILE A 135 -16.61 14.32 -3.70
C ILE A 135 -15.15 14.53 -4.05
N GLU A 136 -14.81 15.77 -4.37
CA GLU A 136 -13.44 16.20 -4.61
C GLU A 136 -12.85 16.79 -3.33
N LEU A 137 -11.56 16.54 -3.08
CA LEU A 137 -10.84 17.07 -1.93
C LEU A 137 -9.82 18.14 -2.36
N SER A 138 -9.50 19.03 -1.43
CA SER A 138 -8.39 19.98 -1.56
C SER A 138 -7.10 19.26 -1.94
N GLN A 139 -6.58 19.58 -3.12
CA GLN A 139 -5.32 19.01 -3.60
C GLN A 139 -4.14 19.43 -2.72
N LYS A 140 -4.19 20.63 -2.14
CA LYS A 140 -3.17 21.08 -1.17
C LYS A 140 -3.14 20.16 0.06
N LEU A 141 -4.31 19.80 0.60
CA LEU A 141 -4.42 18.85 1.72
C LEU A 141 -3.91 17.46 1.31
N VAL A 142 -4.44 16.92 0.21
CA VAL A 142 -4.12 15.57 -0.29
C VAL A 142 -2.62 15.41 -0.55
N HIS A 143 -2.00 16.35 -1.25
CA HIS A 143 -0.57 16.32 -1.57
C HIS A 143 0.30 16.49 -0.33
N SER A 144 -0.06 17.42 0.58
CA SER A 144 0.76 17.68 1.78
C SER A 144 0.76 16.51 2.77
N LEU A 145 -0.26 15.64 2.71
CA LEU A 145 -0.40 14.46 3.55
C LEU A 145 0.02 13.16 2.84
N ASP A 146 0.54 13.25 1.60
CA ASP A 146 0.95 12.12 0.76
C ASP A 146 -0.15 11.06 0.57
N LEU A 147 -1.36 11.52 0.23
CA LEU A 147 -2.54 10.66 0.15
C LEU A 147 -2.93 10.34 -1.30
N TYR A 148 -3.38 9.10 -1.50
CA TYR A 148 -3.82 8.58 -2.79
C TYR A 148 -5.22 7.98 -2.67
N PHE A 149 -6.10 8.31 -3.62
CA PHE A 149 -7.45 7.75 -3.61
C PHE A 149 -7.43 6.27 -4.02
N VAL A 150 -7.97 5.40 -3.17
CA VAL A 150 -8.12 3.95 -3.40
C VAL A 150 -9.62 3.64 -3.57
N PRO A 151 -10.10 3.43 -4.81
CA PRO A 151 -11.54 3.26 -5.10
C PRO A 151 -12.22 2.13 -4.33
N GLU A 152 -11.53 1.00 -4.16
CA GLU A 152 -12.03 -0.19 -3.48
C GLU A 152 -12.30 0.07 -1.99
N ARG A 153 -11.59 1.06 -1.42
CA ARG A 153 -11.74 1.49 -0.02
C ARG A 153 -12.61 2.73 0.14
N LYS A 154 -12.93 3.43 -0.97
CA LYS A 154 -13.58 4.73 -0.96
C LYS A 154 -12.88 5.72 -0.01
N ALA A 155 -11.55 5.72 -0.04
CA ALA A 155 -10.74 6.49 0.90
C ALA A 155 -9.47 7.01 0.23
N TYR A 156 -8.96 8.13 0.75
CA TYR A 156 -7.61 8.61 0.50
C TYR A 156 -6.69 7.99 1.55
N CYS A 157 -5.72 7.22 1.07
CA CYS A 157 -4.89 6.35 1.88
C CYS A 157 -3.40 6.69 1.69
N ARG A 158 -2.59 6.24 2.63
CA ARG A 158 -1.13 6.15 2.51
C ARG A 158 -0.62 4.82 3.06
N LEU A 159 0.67 4.55 2.89
CA LEU A 159 1.32 3.43 3.55
C LEU A 159 1.83 3.86 4.93
N ASP A 160 1.59 3.04 5.94
CA ASP A 160 2.20 3.22 7.25
C ASP A 160 3.63 2.66 7.31
N CYS A 161 4.30 2.79 8.45
CA CYS A 161 5.66 2.27 8.67
C CYS A 161 5.78 0.73 8.59
N ARG A 162 4.65 0.02 8.50
CA ARG A 162 4.58 -1.43 8.28
C ARG A 162 4.30 -1.77 6.82
N GLY A 163 4.08 -0.78 5.95
CA GLY A 163 3.66 -0.97 4.57
C GLY A 163 2.18 -1.36 4.43
N GLU A 164 1.39 -1.15 5.47
CA GLU A 164 -0.06 -1.37 5.46
C GLU A 164 -0.79 -0.12 4.97
N ILE A 165 -1.94 -0.32 4.33
CA ILE A 165 -2.75 0.78 3.80
C ILE A 165 -3.56 1.40 4.96
N GLU A 166 -3.21 2.63 5.34
CA GLU A 166 -3.90 3.46 6.33
C GLU A 166 -4.94 4.35 5.64
N ASP A 167 -6.22 4.23 6.02
CA ASP A 167 -7.29 5.13 5.56
C ASP A 167 -7.24 6.44 6.36
N VAL A 168 -6.86 7.54 5.71
CA VAL A 168 -6.72 8.85 6.35
C VAL A 168 -7.96 9.70 6.17
N ILE A 169 -8.51 9.76 4.95
CA ILE A 169 -9.77 10.45 4.65
C ILE A 169 -10.75 9.45 4.02
N LYS A 170 -11.92 9.23 4.62
CA LYS A 170 -12.92 8.30 4.07
C LYS A 170 -14.07 9.05 3.44
N ILE A 171 -14.57 8.51 2.34
CA ILE A 171 -15.76 8.99 1.64
C ILE A 171 -16.83 7.91 1.76
N ILE A 172 -17.91 8.26 2.43
CA ILE A 172 -19.02 7.37 2.71
C ILE A 172 -20.25 7.96 2.04
N GLN A 173 -20.78 7.26 1.04
CA GLN A 173 -21.97 7.67 0.30
C GLN A 173 -23.00 6.56 0.36
N TYR A 174 -24.22 6.91 0.77
CA TYR A 174 -25.37 6.02 0.78
C TYR A 174 -26.50 6.62 -0.06
N GLU A 175 -27.00 5.84 -1.00
CA GLU A 175 -28.20 6.20 -1.75
C GLU A 175 -29.43 6.02 -0.85
N SER A 176 -30.39 6.93 -0.98
CA SER A 176 -31.67 6.78 -0.29
C SER A 176 -32.52 5.70 -0.97
N ALA A 177 -33.13 4.81 -0.18
CA ALA A 177 -33.96 3.72 -0.70
C ALA A 177 -35.25 4.22 -1.39
N ASP A 178 -35.69 5.44 -1.10
CA ASP A 178 -36.90 6.09 -1.62
C ASP A 178 -36.63 7.09 -2.76
N GLY A 179 -35.39 7.19 -3.25
CA GLY A 179 -34.99 8.16 -4.27
C GLY A 179 -34.85 9.60 -3.75
N GLY A 180 -34.92 9.82 -2.43
CA GLY A 180 -34.61 11.09 -1.78
C GLY A 180 -33.11 11.39 -1.68
N GLU A 181 -32.76 12.47 -0.97
CA GLU A 181 -31.36 12.84 -0.71
C GLU A 181 -30.64 11.75 0.10
N GLY A 182 -29.57 11.21 -0.49
CA GLY A 182 -28.68 10.25 0.17
C GLY A 182 -27.86 10.88 1.30
N LEU A 183 -27.11 10.03 2.01
CA LEU A 183 -26.18 10.45 3.05
C LEU A 183 -24.75 10.46 2.47
N ASP A 184 -24.18 11.65 2.34
CA ASP A 184 -22.76 11.84 1.99
C ASP A 184 -21.98 12.27 3.25
N VAL A 185 -20.92 11.54 3.60
CA VAL A 185 -20.06 11.83 4.76
C VAL A 185 -18.59 11.76 4.34
N VAL A 186 -17.81 12.75 4.79
CA VAL A 186 -16.36 12.73 4.68
C VAL A 186 -15.75 12.81 6.07
N THR A 187 -14.89 11.84 6.39
CA THR A 187 -14.13 11.83 7.65
C THR A 187 -12.65 12.00 7.41
N ILE A 188 -11.92 12.56 8.38
CA ILE A 188 -10.45 12.66 8.37
C ILE A 188 -9.88 12.31 9.75
N LEU A 189 -8.72 11.66 9.78
CA LEU A 189 -7.96 11.44 11.01
C LEU A 189 -7.50 12.78 11.62
N ARG A 190 -7.83 12.98 12.90
CA ARG A 190 -7.55 14.24 13.61
C ARG A 190 -6.07 14.58 13.64
N LYS A 191 -5.20 13.58 13.89
CA LYS A 191 -3.74 13.76 13.91
C LYS A 191 -3.20 14.40 12.62
N ASP A 192 -3.77 13.99 11.48
CA ASP A 192 -3.32 14.44 10.16
C ASP A 192 -3.87 15.83 9.83
N LEU A 193 -5.13 16.10 10.18
CA LEU A 193 -5.70 17.44 10.04
C LEU A 193 -5.01 18.46 10.97
N ASP A 194 -4.73 18.10 12.22
CA ASP A 194 -4.04 18.97 13.18
C ASP A 194 -2.65 19.36 12.69
N LYS A 195 -1.88 18.39 12.16
CA LYS A 195 -0.59 18.66 11.52
C LYS A 195 -0.73 19.64 10.36
N PHE A 196 -1.71 19.43 9.49
CA PHE A 196 -1.95 20.33 8.35
C PHE A 196 -2.37 21.74 8.81
N MET A 197 -3.27 21.85 9.79
CA MET A 197 -3.76 23.12 10.32
C MET A 197 -2.65 23.92 11.00
N ALA A 198 -1.82 23.27 11.81
CA ALA A 198 -0.68 23.90 12.47
C ALA A 198 0.31 24.49 11.44
N LEU A 199 0.65 23.74 10.39
CA LEU A 199 1.60 24.17 9.35
C LEU A 199 1.03 25.23 8.40
N SER A 200 -0.29 25.28 8.25
CA SER A 200 -0.97 26.25 7.38
C SER A 200 -1.48 27.48 8.12
N GLU A 201 -1.26 27.58 9.44
CA GLU A 201 -1.80 28.64 10.30
C GLU A 201 -3.32 28.79 10.18
N THR A 202 -4.01 27.65 10.08
CA THR A 202 -5.46 27.60 9.95
C THR A 202 -6.12 26.87 11.12
N SER A 203 -7.42 27.03 11.23
CA SER A 203 -8.27 26.21 12.10
C SER A 203 -9.53 25.81 11.35
N LEU A 204 -10.04 24.63 11.65
CA LEU A 204 -11.24 24.10 11.02
C LEU A 204 -12.46 24.80 11.60
N VAL A 205 -13.27 25.39 10.74
CA VAL A 205 -14.60 25.90 11.08
C VAL A 205 -15.61 24.93 10.47
N LEU A 206 -16.32 24.19 11.34
CA LEU A 206 -17.44 23.35 10.93
C LEU A 206 -18.70 24.19 10.96
N LEU A 207 -19.12 24.69 9.80
CA LEU A 207 -20.43 25.32 9.67
C LEU A 207 -21.51 24.24 9.60
N PHE A 208 -22.66 24.49 10.20
CA PHE A 208 -23.72 23.49 10.27
C PHE A 208 -25.12 24.09 10.15
N ASP A 209 -26.01 23.28 9.60
CA ASP A 209 -27.45 23.48 9.58
C ASP A 209 -28.14 22.15 9.94
N PHE A 210 -28.79 22.13 11.09
CA PHE A 210 -29.68 21.05 11.48
C PHE A 210 -31.11 21.56 11.37
N THR A 211 -31.76 21.31 10.24
CA THR A 211 -33.17 21.68 10.04
C THR A 211 -34.05 20.43 10.06
N ARG A 212 -34.95 20.37 11.04
CA ARG A 212 -35.87 19.24 11.23
C ARG A 212 -37.29 19.68 10.95
N VAL A 213 -37.80 19.23 9.80
CA VAL A 213 -39.16 19.48 9.35
C VAL A 213 -39.75 18.22 8.73
N ARG A 214 -41.08 18.21 8.57
CA ARG A 214 -41.76 17.22 7.74
C ARG A 214 -41.59 17.58 6.27
N TRP A 215 -40.47 17.14 5.70
CA TRP A 215 -40.16 17.33 4.29
C TRP A 215 -41.28 16.81 3.38
N GLY A 216 -41.66 17.61 2.37
CA GLY A 216 -42.79 17.35 1.48
C GLY A 216 -44.12 17.98 1.93
N SER A 217 -44.28 18.29 3.22
CA SER A 217 -45.46 19.01 3.74
C SER A 217 -45.12 20.32 4.47
N PHE A 218 -43.84 20.70 4.49
CA PHE A 218 -43.38 21.96 5.07
C PHE A 218 -43.75 23.15 4.18
N GLY A 219 -44.68 23.98 4.64
CA GLY A 219 -45.16 25.18 3.92
C GLY A 219 -44.42 26.47 4.26
N GLY A 220 -43.36 26.39 5.07
CA GLY A 220 -42.65 27.54 5.61
C GLY A 220 -42.83 27.66 7.13
N TRP A 221 -42.05 28.55 7.72
CA TRP A 221 -42.05 28.77 9.17
C TRP A 221 -43.23 29.62 9.62
N GLY A 222 -43.86 29.21 10.73
CA GLY A 222 -44.87 30.01 11.43
C GLY A 222 -44.24 31.09 12.32
N LYS A 223 -44.87 31.34 13.48
CA LYS A 223 -44.26 32.17 14.53
C LYS A 223 -43.17 31.34 15.22
N ILE A 224 -41.92 31.73 15.06
CA ILE A 224 -40.75 31.02 15.60
C ILE A 224 -40.30 31.66 16.92
N GLU A 225 -40.04 30.84 17.93
CA GLU A 225 -39.29 31.24 19.12
C GLU A 225 -37.80 31.09 18.83
N ARG A 226 -37.10 32.21 18.67
CA ARG A 226 -35.67 32.23 18.30
C ARG A 226 -34.78 32.36 19.52
N TYR A 227 -33.59 31.77 19.43
CA TYR A 227 -32.54 31.92 20.41
C TYR A 227 -31.17 32.02 19.75
N GLU A 228 -30.22 32.57 20.51
CA GLU A 228 -28.79 32.61 20.18
C GLU A 228 -27.99 31.99 21.33
N ARG A 229 -26.86 31.38 20.97
CA ARG A 229 -25.95 30.70 21.86
C ARG A 229 -24.53 31.06 21.46
N ASP A 230 -23.78 31.47 22.47
CA ASP A 230 -22.42 31.94 22.35
C ASP A 230 -21.62 31.22 23.44
N GLU A 231 -20.89 30.20 23.02
CA GLU A 231 -20.05 29.33 23.85
C GLU A 231 -18.59 29.41 23.35
N PRO A 232 -17.59 29.01 24.15
CA PRO A 232 -16.21 28.98 23.68
C PRO A 232 -16.07 28.19 22.37
N ASP A 233 -15.66 28.89 21.31
CA ASP A 233 -15.49 28.35 19.96
C ASP A 233 -16.77 27.76 19.32
N LEU A 234 -17.96 27.99 19.87
CA LEU A 234 -19.24 27.51 19.33
C LEU A 234 -20.28 28.63 19.33
N PHE A 235 -20.76 28.96 18.13
CA PHE A 235 -21.67 30.09 17.90
C PHE A 235 -22.82 29.62 17.04
N TYR A 236 -24.04 29.65 17.58
CA TYR A 236 -25.20 29.23 16.79
C TYR A 236 -26.47 29.93 17.23
N ARG A 237 -27.43 29.93 16.32
CA ARG A 237 -28.81 30.36 16.54
C ARG A 237 -29.74 29.22 16.20
N GLY A 238 -30.95 29.31 16.68
CA GLY A 238 -31.98 28.37 16.31
C GLY A 238 -33.36 28.90 16.59
N GLY A 239 -34.34 28.04 16.35
CA GLY A 239 -35.70 28.29 16.77
C GLY A 239 -36.62 27.13 16.44
N GLU A 240 -37.81 27.17 17.03
CA GLU A 240 -38.88 26.20 16.80
C GLU A 240 -40.23 26.89 16.66
N ASP A 241 -41.17 26.22 15.99
CA ASP A 241 -42.57 26.65 15.85
C ASP A 241 -43.58 25.60 16.32
N GLY A 242 -43.11 24.59 17.06
CA GLY A 242 -43.89 23.46 17.56
C GLY A 242 -44.17 22.36 16.52
N GLN A 243 -43.84 22.55 15.24
CA GLN A 243 -43.93 21.53 14.19
C GLN A 243 -42.58 21.20 13.55
N GLY A 244 -41.62 22.12 13.65
CA GLY A 244 -40.23 21.90 13.28
C GLY A 244 -39.30 22.78 14.11
N SER A 245 -38.00 22.55 13.91
CA SER A 245 -36.94 23.33 14.54
C SER A 245 -35.70 23.38 13.67
N PHE A 246 -34.85 24.37 13.92
CA PHE A 246 -33.53 24.42 13.31
C PHE A 246 -32.46 24.88 14.31
N ALA A 247 -31.22 24.46 14.06
CA ALA A 247 -30.02 24.98 14.71
C ALA A 247 -28.95 25.21 13.63
N TYR A 248 -28.46 26.44 13.56
CA TYR A 248 -27.58 26.93 12.51
C TYR A 248 -26.42 27.73 13.11
N GLY A 249 -25.20 27.45 12.70
CA GLY A 249 -24.03 28.19 13.17
C GLY A 249 -22.72 27.54 12.80
N ALA A 250 -21.70 27.72 13.65
CA ALA A 250 -20.39 27.12 13.46
C ALA A 250 -19.73 26.71 14.79
N ILE A 251 -18.88 25.69 14.72
CA ILE A 251 -17.91 25.34 15.77
C ILE A 251 -16.49 25.43 15.21
N ILE A 252 -15.59 26.07 15.96
CA ILE A 252 -14.17 26.20 15.65
C ILE A 252 -13.43 25.04 16.31
N VAL A 253 -12.69 24.30 15.50
CA VAL A 253 -11.85 23.18 15.91
C VAL A 253 -10.40 23.57 15.66
N ARG A 254 -9.69 23.89 16.75
CA ARG A 254 -8.30 24.34 16.72
C ARG A 254 -7.33 23.15 16.65
N PRO A 255 -6.14 23.31 16.03
CA PRO A 255 -5.12 22.26 16.04
C PRO A 255 -4.68 21.94 17.48
N LYS A 256 -4.51 20.65 17.79
CA LYS A 256 -4.00 20.17 19.09
C LYS A 256 -2.47 20.12 19.16
N VAL A 257 -1.79 20.51 18.09
CA VAL A 257 -0.33 20.52 17.97
C VAL A 257 0.15 21.85 17.43
N THR A 258 1.37 22.21 17.79
CA THR A 258 2.10 23.38 17.28
C THR A 258 3.19 22.96 16.31
N VAL A 259 3.68 23.91 15.50
CA VAL A 259 4.83 23.66 14.61
C VAL A 259 6.08 23.26 15.41
N ASP A 260 6.31 23.87 16.58
CA ASP A 260 7.45 23.53 17.44
C ASP A 260 7.38 22.10 17.97
N GLU A 261 6.19 21.64 18.39
CA GLU A 261 5.98 20.24 18.79
C GLU A 261 6.20 19.27 17.64
N LEU A 262 5.75 19.60 16.42
CA LEU A 262 5.98 18.78 15.23
C LEU A 262 7.48 18.71 14.88
N VAL A 263 8.20 19.83 14.97
CA VAL A 263 9.65 19.89 14.76
C VAL A 263 10.38 19.07 15.82
N GLN A 264 9.94 19.14 17.08
CA GLN A 264 10.55 18.34 18.15
C GLN A 264 10.27 16.85 17.98
N ALA A 265 9.05 16.47 17.58
CA ALA A 265 8.71 15.08 17.26
C ALA A 265 9.58 14.55 16.11
N TRP A 266 9.79 15.33 15.05
CA TRP A 266 10.67 14.93 13.95
C TRP A 266 12.14 14.77 14.41
N LYS A 267 12.66 15.68 15.24
CA LYS A 267 14.00 15.52 15.84
C LYS A 267 14.10 14.26 16.70
N ASP A 268 13.04 13.93 17.41
CA ASP A 268 12.97 12.75 18.28
C ASP A 268 12.93 11.45 17.46
N GLU A 269 12.24 11.45 16.33
CA GLU A 269 12.23 10.37 15.34
C GLU A 269 13.57 10.22 14.61
N GLU A 270 14.38 11.27 14.50
CA GLU A 270 15.73 11.18 13.92
C GLU A 270 16.80 10.77 14.94
N ASP A 271 16.56 10.96 16.24
CA ASP A 271 17.53 10.62 17.28
C ASP A 271 17.60 9.10 17.52
N PRO A 272 18.71 8.43 17.14
CA PRO A 272 18.86 7.00 17.35
C PRO A 272 18.67 6.61 18.83
N LYS A 273 19.03 7.47 19.78
CA LYS A 273 18.95 7.15 21.22
C LYS A 273 17.52 7.04 21.75
N LYS A 274 16.54 7.55 21.00
CA LYS A 274 15.12 7.45 21.36
C LYS A 274 14.44 6.23 20.73
N HIS A 275 15.12 5.54 19.81
CA HIS A 275 14.62 4.30 19.23
C HIS A 275 14.82 3.11 20.16
N GLN A 276 13.93 2.14 20.01
CA GLN A 276 14.09 0.82 20.60
C GLN A 276 14.86 -0.07 19.62
N TYR A 277 15.80 -0.84 20.16
CA TYR A 277 16.62 -1.76 19.39
C TYR A 277 16.62 -3.16 20.00
N ALA A 278 16.57 -4.17 19.15
CA ALA A 278 16.65 -5.56 19.58
C ALA A 278 18.11 -5.97 19.83
N ILE A 279 18.25 -7.05 20.60
CA ILE A 279 19.54 -7.67 20.92
C ILE A 279 19.72 -8.90 20.05
N PHE A 280 20.88 -9.04 19.41
CA PHE A 280 21.19 -10.16 18.54
C PHE A 280 22.45 -10.90 18.98
N LYS A 281 22.41 -12.23 18.84
CA LYS A 281 23.55 -13.13 18.80
C LYS A 281 24.26 -12.94 17.46
N ILE A 282 25.51 -12.48 17.54
CA ILE A 282 26.35 -12.21 16.37
C ILE A 282 27.70 -12.89 16.49
N TYR A 283 28.35 -13.08 15.35
CA TYR A 283 29.80 -13.27 15.30
C TYR A 283 30.47 -11.91 15.15
N ASP A 284 31.08 -11.40 16.22
CA ASP A 284 31.86 -10.18 16.16
C ASP A 284 33.12 -10.42 15.32
N ARG A 285 33.13 -9.86 14.12
CA ARG A 285 34.24 -10.01 13.18
C ARG A 285 35.50 -9.26 13.59
N LYS A 286 35.35 -8.19 14.39
CA LYS A 286 36.47 -7.38 14.87
C LYS A 286 37.26 -8.15 15.91
N ASN A 287 36.55 -8.63 16.93
CA ASN A 287 37.15 -9.32 18.08
C ASN A 287 37.20 -10.85 17.91
N LYS A 288 36.65 -11.38 16.81
CA LYS A 288 36.62 -12.80 16.44
C LYS A 288 35.95 -13.69 17.48
N THR A 289 34.87 -13.21 18.10
CA THR A 289 34.15 -13.92 19.16
C THR A 289 32.63 -13.87 18.94
N ASN A 290 31.92 -14.86 19.47
CA ASN A 290 30.47 -14.84 19.54
C ASN A 290 30.03 -13.96 20.72
N VAL A 291 29.14 -13.01 20.46
CA VAL A 291 28.60 -12.10 21.48
C VAL A 291 27.12 -11.86 21.26
N GLU A 292 26.43 -11.52 22.34
CA GLU A 292 25.05 -11.05 22.29
C GLU A 292 25.08 -9.54 22.58
N THR A 293 24.62 -8.73 21.63
CA THR A 293 24.71 -7.26 21.73
C THR A 293 23.49 -6.59 21.10
N SER A 294 23.18 -5.37 21.53
CA SER A 294 22.17 -4.53 20.89
C SER A 294 22.60 -4.14 19.48
N CYS A 295 21.65 -4.04 18.55
CA CYS A 295 21.90 -3.42 17.25
C CYS A 295 21.87 -1.88 17.28
N ALA A 296 21.65 -1.26 18.44
CA ALA A 296 21.67 0.20 18.57
C ALA A 296 23.06 0.78 18.22
N PRO A 297 23.14 1.97 17.60
CA PRO A 297 24.40 2.55 17.14
C PRO A 297 25.48 2.71 18.22
N GLU A 298 25.10 2.93 19.49
CA GLU A 298 26.03 3.08 20.60
C GLU A 298 26.71 1.77 21.05
N PHE A 299 26.22 0.61 20.59
CA PHE A 299 26.82 -0.69 20.83
C PHE A 299 27.62 -1.23 19.64
N LEU A 300 27.69 -0.45 18.55
CA LEU A 300 28.37 -0.82 17.32
C LEU A 300 29.47 0.21 17.00
N SER A 301 30.44 -0.23 16.21
CA SER A 301 31.42 0.66 15.58
C SER A 301 31.47 0.42 14.08
N ASN A 302 31.92 1.40 13.31
CA ASN A 302 32.23 1.17 11.91
C ASN A 302 33.70 0.72 11.73
N TYR A 303 34.02 0.27 10.53
CA TYR A 303 35.34 -0.24 10.17
C TYR A 303 36.47 0.81 10.33
N PHE A 304 36.14 2.11 10.31
CA PHE A 304 37.10 3.21 10.34
C PHE A 304 37.33 3.80 11.73
N GLN A 305 36.58 3.36 12.74
CA GLN A 305 36.67 3.85 14.11
C GLN A 305 37.46 2.90 15.01
N GLU A 306 38.45 3.46 15.71
CA GLU A 306 39.11 2.77 16.82
C GLU A 306 38.15 2.68 18.01
N SER A 307 37.77 1.45 18.36
CA SER A 307 36.82 1.12 19.43
C SER A 307 36.95 -0.37 19.74
N ASP A 308 36.49 -0.84 20.89
CA ASP A 308 36.40 -2.29 21.18
C ASP A 308 35.03 -2.88 20.77
N LEU A 309 34.09 -2.05 20.34
CA LEU A 309 32.74 -2.48 19.95
C LEU A 309 32.73 -3.31 18.66
N PRO A 310 31.78 -4.26 18.52
CA PRO A 310 31.60 -5.02 17.29
C PRO A 310 31.42 -4.12 16.07
N TRP A 311 31.91 -4.57 14.91
CA TRP A 311 31.64 -3.84 13.67
C TRP A 311 30.19 -3.97 13.23
N GLU A 312 29.62 -2.92 12.62
CA GLU A 312 28.29 -2.94 11.99
C GLU A 312 28.12 -4.07 10.95
N VAL A 313 29.23 -4.47 10.31
CA VAL A 313 29.32 -5.58 9.35
C VAL A 313 29.53 -6.95 10.02
N SER A 314 29.30 -7.06 11.33
CA SER A 314 29.29 -8.33 12.05
C SER A 314 27.97 -9.06 11.77
N PRO A 315 28.02 -10.33 11.31
CA PRO A 315 26.83 -11.06 10.92
C PRO A 315 26.06 -11.60 12.13
N ALA A 316 24.74 -11.46 12.06
CA ALA A 316 23.77 -12.24 12.83
C ALA A 316 23.27 -13.41 11.97
N PHE A 317 23.02 -14.56 12.60
CA PHE A 317 22.55 -15.77 11.93
C PHE A 317 21.13 -16.12 12.39
N PHE A 318 20.36 -16.69 11.48
CA PHE A 318 18.94 -16.94 11.66
C PHE A 318 18.56 -18.27 11.06
N ARG A 319 17.60 -18.93 11.70
CA ARG A 319 16.90 -20.06 11.11
C ARG A 319 16.21 -19.63 9.80
N PRO A 320 16.21 -20.47 8.74
CA PRO A 320 15.73 -20.09 7.41
C PRO A 320 14.23 -19.73 7.36
N GLU A 321 13.44 -20.15 8.36
CA GLU A 321 12.02 -19.83 8.51
C GLU A 321 11.76 -18.32 8.59
N VAL A 322 12.76 -17.50 8.94
CA VAL A 322 12.66 -16.03 8.94
C VAL A 322 12.24 -15.46 7.58
N LEU A 323 12.51 -16.18 6.48
CA LEU A 323 12.14 -15.74 5.13
C LEU A 323 10.71 -16.13 4.73
N LEU A 324 10.06 -17.05 5.44
CA LEU A 324 8.76 -17.60 5.03
C LEU A 324 7.66 -16.53 4.97
N ARG A 325 7.65 -15.59 5.93
CA ARG A 325 6.67 -14.49 5.97
C ARG A 325 6.78 -13.62 4.71
N PHE A 326 8.00 -13.30 4.30
CA PHE A 326 8.26 -12.46 3.12
C PHE A 326 8.00 -13.17 1.80
N LYS A 327 8.09 -14.51 1.77
CA LYS A 327 7.71 -15.32 0.61
C LYS A 327 6.20 -15.50 0.48
N ALA A 328 5.48 -15.53 1.59
CA ALA A 328 4.04 -15.82 1.61
C ALA A 328 3.18 -14.65 1.11
N ASP A 329 3.66 -13.41 1.19
CA ASP A 329 2.92 -12.21 0.80
C ASP A 329 3.72 -11.34 -0.21
N PRO A 330 3.71 -11.71 -1.51
CA PRO A 330 4.42 -10.98 -2.55
C PRO A 330 3.79 -9.62 -2.91
N GLU A 331 2.56 -9.33 -2.47
CA GLU A 331 1.91 -8.03 -2.67
C GLU A 331 2.40 -6.97 -1.67
N ARG A 332 2.89 -7.43 -0.51
CA ARG A 332 3.49 -6.58 0.52
C ARG A 332 5.02 -6.57 0.47
N PHE A 333 5.64 -7.70 0.17
CA PHE A 333 7.09 -7.85 0.22
C PHE A 333 7.70 -8.17 -1.14
N THR A 334 8.71 -7.39 -1.52
CA THR A 334 9.58 -7.71 -2.64
C THR A 334 10.83 -8.39 -2.11
N LEU A 335 10.99 -9.68 -2.44
CA LEU A 335 12.18 -10.45 -2.12
C LEU A 335 13.04 -10.54 -3.37
N GLU A 336 14.17 -9.85 -3.36
CA GLU A 336 15.20 -9.99 -4.38
C GLU A 336 16.20 -11.07 -3.96
N ASP A 337 17.24 -11.28 -4.78
CA ASP A 337 18.21 -12.34 -4.57
C ASP A 337 18.93 -12.25 -3.22
N ARG A 338 19.11 -11.02 -2.73
CA ARG A 338 19.76 -10.72 -1.45
C ARG A 338 19.10 -9.60 -0.67
N SER A 339 17.99 -9.02 -1.10
CA SER A 339 17.38 -7.86 -0.41
C SER A 339 15.90 -8.13 -0.10
N ILE A 340 15.38 -7.47 0.92
CA ILE A 340 13.97 -7.52 1.27
C ILE A 340 13.44 -6.10 1.35
N THR A 341 12.39 -5.82 0.61
CA THR A 341 11.73 -4.51 0.63
C THR A 341 10.27 -4.68 1.03
N CYS A 342 9.80 -3.91 2.01
CA CYS A 342 8.38 -3.81 2.34
C CYS A 342 7.81 -2.53 1.75
N ARG A 343 7.30 -2.61 0.52
CA ARG A 343 6.81 -1.45 -0.26
C ARG A 343 7.75 -0.23 -0.12
N SER A 344 7.27 0.91 0.38
CA SER A 344 8.09 2.09 0.69
C SER A 344 8.42 2.23 2.18
N ALA A 345 8.03 1.27 3.03
CA ALA A 345 8.09 1.40 4.47
C ALA A 345 9.50 1.12 5.04
N TRP A 346 10.15 0.05 4.60
CA TRP A 346 11.50 -0.30 5.03
C TRP A 346 12.21 -1.23 4.03
N HIS A 347 13.53 -1.29 4.14
CA HIS A 347 14.39 -2.10 3.29
C HIS A 347 15.52 -2.78 4.07
N LEU A 348 15.61 -4.10 3.98
CA LEU A 348 16.78 -4.86 4.41
C LEU A 348 17.77 -4.98 3.25
N LYS A 349 18.90 -4.29 3.39
CA LYS A 349 19.89 -4.13 2.32
C LYS A 349 20.53 -5.43 1.85
N THR A 350 20.86 -6.33 2.77
CA THR A 350 21.37 -7.64 2.35
C THR A 350 21.04 -8.77 3.32
N PHE A 351 20.79 -9.94 2.77
CA PHE A 351 20.87 -11.24 3.43
C PHE A 351 21.49 -12.25 2.45
N ASP A 352 21.97 -13.38 2.98
CA ASP A 352 22.31 -14.55 2.17
C ASP A 352 22.14 -15.83 3.00
N ILE A 353 22.21 -16.99 2.36
CA ILE A 353 22.15 -18.30 3.03
C ILE A 353 23.52 -18.95 2.96
N ASN A 354 24.07 -19.35 4.11
CA ASN A 354 25.38 -20.00 4.17
C ASN A 354 25.30 -21.50 3.85
N GLU A 355 26.47 -22.16 3.82
CA GLU A 355 26.59 -23.60 3.54
C GLU A 355 25.91 -24.49 4.61
N ALA A 356 25.69 -23.96 5.82
CA ALA A 356 24.96 -24.64 6.90
C ALA A 356 23.43 -24.46 6.79
N GLY A 357 22.93 -23.69 5.82
CA GLY A 357 21.51 -23.41 5.64
C GLY A 357 20.97 -22.28 6.52
N GLN A 358 21.83 -21.56 7.24
CA GLN A 358 21.46 -20.40 8.05
C GLN A 358 21.35 -19.16 7.16
N VAL A 359 20.29 -18.38 7.37
CA VAL A 359 20.19 -17.03 6.81
C VAL A 359 21.08 -16.12 7.65
N HIS A 360 21.86 -15.26 7.01
CA HIS A 360 22.64 -14.26 7.72
C HIS A 360 22.43 -12.86 7.13
N SER A 361 22.49 -11.86 8.00
CA SER A 361 22.53 -10.44 7.66
C SER A 361 23.45 -9.71 8.63
N TYR A 362 23.75 -8.44 8.37
CA TYR A 362 24.66 -7.65 9.20
C TYR A 362 23.88 -6.85 10.26
N ILE A 363 24.40 -6.81 11.48
CA ILE A 363 23.73 -6.18 12.61
C ILE A 363 23.41 -4.70 12.36
N GLY A 364 24.26 -3.97 11.64
CA GLY A 364 23.99 -2.58 11.25
C GLY A 364 22.80 -2.43 10.28
N TYR A 365 22.55 -3.41 9.40
CA TYR A 365 21.37 -3.37 8.54
C TYR A 365 20.09 -3.76 9.29
N LEU A 366 20.19 -4.65 10.27
CA LEU A 366 19.06 -4.97 11.15
C LEU A 366 18.66 -3.76 12.00
N ALA A 367 19.62 -2.93 12.43
CA ALA A 367 19.36 -1.70 13.16
C ALA A 367 18.46 -0.70 12.40
N ASN A 368 18.48 -0.74 11.07
CA ASN A 368 17.67 0.13 10.21
C ASN A 368 16.22 -0.37 10.03
N LEU A 369 15.90 -1.57 10.48
CA LEU A 369 14.54 -2.09 10.42
C LEU A 369 13.68 -1.47 11.53
N PRO A 370 12.36 -1.32 11.32
CA PRO A 370 11.44 -0.97 12.41
C PRO A 370 11.59 -1.95 13.58
N TYR A 371 11.42 -1.48 14.82
CA TYR A 371 11.67 -2.30 16.01
C TYR A 371 10.86 -3.62 16.02
N GLU A 372 9.61 -3.62 15.56
CA GLU A 372 8.81 -4.84 15.43
C GLU A 372 9.41 -5.86 14.45
N GLU A 373 10.00 -5.37 13.36
CA GLU A 373 10.72 -6.20 12.40
C GLU A 373 12.01 -6.73 13.03
N GLN A 374 12.74 -5.90 13.79
CA GLN A 374 13.91 -6.38 14.55
C GLN A 374 13.54 -7.51 15.52
N LEU A 375 12.42 -7.39 16.25
CA LEU A 375 11.92 -8.44 17.14
C LEU A 375 11.52 -9.71 16.38
N TYR A 376 10.91 -9.58 15.19
CA TYR A 376 10.63 -10.72 14.33
C TYR A 376 11.92 -11.46 13.97
N TRP A 377 12.94 -10.74 13.47
CA TRP A 377 14.24 -11.32 13.15
C TRP A 377 14.89 -11.95 14.39
N GLN A 378 14.85 -11.26 15.54
CA GLN A 378 15.40 -11.74 16.81
C GLN A 378 14.79 -13.10 17.23
N SER A 379 13.50 -13.35 16.97
CA SER A 379 12.85 -14.62 17.32
C SER A 379 13.41 -15.85 16.55
N PHE A 380 14.07 -15.62 15.42
CA PHE A 380 14.75 -16.65 14.62
C PHE A 380 16.27 -16.65 14.81
N ASN A 381 16.81 -15.75 15.62
CA ASN A 381 18.24 -15.56 15.77
C ASN A 381 18.91 -16.71 16.54
N GLU A 382 20.01 -17.22 16.00
CA GLU A 382 20.77 -18.35 16.52
C GLU A 382 22.28 -18.13 16.38
N TRP A 383 23.05 -19.02 17.03
CA TRP A 383 24.50 -18.98 16.93
C TRP A 383 24.97 -19.52 15.56
N PRO A 384 26.12 -19.06 15.05
CA PRO A 384 26.65 -19.53 13.78
C PRO A 384 27.05 -21.01 13.85
N ASP A 385 26.51 -21.80 12.93
CA ASP A 385 26.96 -23.16 12.62
C ASP A 385 28.01 -23.16 11.48
N GLY A 386 28.22 -22.00 10.85
CA GLY A 386 29.20 -21.79 9.79
C GLY A 386 29.54 -20.32 9.58
N SER A 387 30.41 -20.03 8.61
CA SER A 387 30.69 -18.65 8.20
C SER A 387 29.52 -18.04 7.42
N ILE A 388 29.61 -16.75 7.09
CA ILE A 388 28.80 -16.17 6.01
C ILE A 388 29.03 -16.91 4.69
N SER A 389 28.10 -16.77 3.74
CA SER A 389 28.21 -17.36 2.41
C SER A 389 29.49 -16.91 1.70
N LYS A 390 30.04 -17.76 0.83
CA LYS A 390 31.25 -17.44 0.03
C LYS A 390 31.02 -16.20 -0.83
N ARG A 391 29.81 -16.09 -1.40
CA ARG A 391 29.36 -14.95 -2.19
C ARG A 391 29.38 -13.66 -1.36
N ALA A 392 28.74 -13.67 -0.19
CA ALA A 392 28.71 -12.53 0.71
C ALA A 392 30.10 -12.12 1.20
N HIS A 393 30.98 -13.08 1.51
CA HIS A 393 32.37 -12.76 1.84
C HIS A 393 33.06 -12.05 0.67
N LYS A 394 32.91 -12.54 -0.55
CA LYS A 394 33.55 -11.96 -1.72
C LYS A 394 33.04 -10.54 -2.02
N THR A 395 31.71 -10.36 -2.03
CA THR A 395 31.09 -9.07 -2.38
C THR A 395 31.18 -8.06 -1.27
N ASP A 396 30.85 -8.45 -0.04
CA ASP A 396 30.60 -7.49 1.05
C ASP A 396 31.87 -7.19 1.84
N ILE A 397 32.81 -8.13 1.88
CA ILE A 397 34.04 -8.01 2.68
C ILE A 397 35.25 -7.69 1.81
N LEU A 398 35.43 -8.40 0.68
CA LEU A 398 36.57 -8.19 -0.22
C LEU A 398 36.32 -7.08 -1.25
N GLY A 399 35.06 -6.69 -1.47
CA GLY A 399 34.69 -5.72 -2.49
C GLY A 399 34.86 -6.24 -3.92
N GLU A 400 34.80 -7.56 -4.10
CA GLU A 400 34.98 -8.22 -5.40
C GLU A 400 33.63 -8.65 -6.01
N TRP A 401 33.54 -8.61 -7.34
CA TRP A 401 32.36 -9.11 -8.06
C TRP A 401 32.24 -10.63 -7.94
N ASP A 402 31.05 -11.13 -7.59
CA ASP A 402 30.75 -12.55 -7.72
C ASP A 402 30.34 -12.89 -9.15
N THR A 403 31.21 -13.60 -9.86
CA THR A 403 30.99 -14.08 -11.23
C THR A 403 30.70 -15.58 -11.25
N ALA A 404 30.38 -16.18 -10.09
CA ALA A 404 29.96 -17.57 -10.02
C ALA A 404 28.67 -17.77 -10.83
N TYR A 405 28.58 -18.93 -11.48
CA TYR A 405 27.38 -19.29 -12.23
C TYR A 405 26.22 -19.54 -11.27
N ASP A 406 25.21 -18.68 -11.34
CA ASP A 406 23.91 -18.83 -10.69
C ASP A 406 22.89 -19.36 -11.72
N PRO A 407 22.45 -20.63 -11.59
CA PRO A 407 21.53 -21.23 -12.54
C PRO A 407 20.20 -20.49 -12.71
N LEU A 408 19.60 -20.01 -11.62
CA LEU A 408 18.27 -19.40 -11.68
C LEU A 408 18.35 -18.00 -12.27
N ASN A 409 19.35 -17.21 -11.87
CA ASN A 409 19.54 -15.89 -12.43
C ASN A 409 19.96 -15.96 -13.92
N ALA A 410 20.78 -16.94 -14.31
CA ALA A 410 21.10 -17.19 -15.72
C ALA A 410 19.86 -17.57 -16.54
N LEU A 411 19.01 -18.47 -16.01
CA LEU A 411 17.77 -18.87 -16.68
C LEU A 411 16.80 -17.68 -16.82
N LYS A 412 16.59 -16.92 -15.75
CA LYS A 412 15.74 -15.71 -15.76
C LYS A 412 16.24 -14.67 -16.75
N HIS A 413 17.55 -14.45 -16.81
CA HIS A 413 18.17 -13.54 -17.78
C HIS A 413 17.92 -13.99 -19.22
N THR A 414 18.09 -15.29 -19.49
CA THR A 414 17.84 -15.89 -20.80
C THR A 414 16.37 -15.73 -21.21
N ILE A 415 15.43 -15.98 -20.29
CA ILE A 415 13.99 -15.80 -20.52
C ILE A 415 13.64 -14.32 -20.73
N ASN A 416 14.19 -13.40 -19.94
CA ASN A 416 13.95 -11.96 -20.11
C ASN A 416 14.40 -11.48 -21.50
N LYS A 417 15.56 -11.96 -21.98
CA LYS A 417 16.02 -11.67 -23.35
C LYS A 417 15.08 -12.26 -24.40
N LEU A 418 14.59 -13.48 -24.19
CA LEU A 418 13.63 -14.11 -25.09
C LEU A 418 12.30 -13.33 -25.13
N ASP A 419 11.83 -12.83 -23.99
CA ASP A 419 10.61 -12.03 -23.85
C ASP A 419 10.69 -10.68 -24.58
N LYS A 420 11.89 -10.09 -24.73
CA LYS A 420 12.10 -8.83 -25.48
C LYS A 420 11.88 -8.98 -26.99
N SER A 421 12.08 -10.18 -27.53
CA SER A 421 11.90 -10.46 -28.95
C SER A 421 11.35 -11.88 -29.12
N PRO A 422 10.08 -12.11 -28.73
CA PRO A 422 9.54 -13.45 -28.57
C PRO A 422 9.34 -14.12 -29.93
N PRO A 423 9.93 -15.31 -30.16
CA PRO A 423 9.62 -16.13 -31.32
C PRO A 423 8.16 -16.60 -31.31
N GLU A 424 7.61 -16.98 -32.45
CA GLU A 424 6.21 -17.45 -32.56
C GLU A 424 5.87 -18.61 -31.60
N TRP A 425 6.85 -19.42 -31.22
CA TRP A 425 6.69 -20.58 -30.33
C TRP A 425 6.86 -20.25 -28.84
N TRP A 426 7.11 -18.99 -28.48
CA TRP A 426 7.29 -18.56 -27.09
C TRP A 426 6.20 -17.56 -26.68
N ASN A 427 5.61 -17.79 -25.51
CA ASN A 427 4.73 -16.84 -24.85
C ASN A 427 5.53 -16.07 -23.81
N PRO A 428 5.66 -14.73 -23.92
CA PRO A 428 6.33 -13.91 -22.92
C PRO A 428 5.80 -14.17 -21.50
N ARG A 429 6.69 -14.24 -20.52
CA ARG A 429 6.34 -14.57 -19.13
C ARG A 429 6.27 -13.34 -18.25
N GLY A 430 7.04 -12.31 -18.58
CA GLY A 430 7.05 -11.04 -17.88
C GLY A 430 7.70 -11.11 -16.49
N GLU A 431 7.78 -9.95 -15.85
CA GLU A 431 8.52 -9.78 -14.59
C GLU A 431 7.85 -10.47 -13.40
N ALA A 432 6.50 -10.53 -13.37
CA ALA A 432 5.76 -11.13 -12.26
C ALA A 432 6.09 -12.61 -12.07
N LEU A 433 6.11 -13.41 -13.14
CA LEU A 433 6.48 -14.84 -13.07
C LEU A 433 7.96 -15.02 -12.75
N SER A 434 8.84 -14.17 -13.32
CA SER A 434 10.26 -14.17 -12.99
C SER A 434 10.52 -13.88 -11.51
N ALA A 435 9.80 -12.91 -10.93
CA ALA A 435 9.89 -12.55 -9.51
C ALA A 435 9.32 -13.65 -8.58
N ALA A 436 8.34 -14.41 -9.06
CA ALA A 436 7.72 -15.51 -8.32
C ALA A 436 8.62 -16.75 -8.20
N THR A 437 9.46 -17.05 -9.20
CA THR A 437 10.37 -18.21 -9.15
C THR A 437 11.60 -17.92 -8.28
N ARG A 438 11.78 -18.64 -7.17
CA ARG A 438 12.85 -18.41 -6.20
C ARG A 438 13.50 -19.73 -5.79
N TYR A 439 14.65 -19.64 -5.13
CA TYR A 439 15.21 -20.81 -4.44
C TYR A 439 14.37 -21.14 -3.19
N PRO A 440 14.17 -22.43 -2.87
CA PRO A 440 13.71 -22.83 -1.55
C PRO A 440 14.66 -22.29 -0.47
N ALA A 441 14.12 -21.57 0.50
CA ALA A 441 14.85 -21.05 1.64
C ALA A 441 14.93 -22.10 2.75
N THR A 442 13.84 -22.84 2.97
CA THR A 442 13.77 -23.92 3.96
C THR A 442 13.75 -25.29 3.28
N ASP A 443 13.93 -26.37 4.07
CA ASP A 443 13.72 -27.74 3.60
C ASP A 443 12.24 -28.17 3.73
N SER A 444 11.31 -27.25 3.52
CA SER A 444 9.86 -27.50 3.52
C SER A 444 9.40 -28.13 2.20
N PRO A 445 8.71 -29.29 2.23
CA PRO A 445 8.16 -29.89 1.01
C PRO A 445 7.12 -29.01 0.31
N LYS A 446 6.37 -28.19 1.07
CA LYS A 446 5.39 -27.27 0.51
C LYS A 446 6.07 -26.15 -0.28
N GLU A 447 7.08 -25.52 0.32
CA GLU A 447 7.86 -24.47 -0.34
C GLU A 447 8.52 -25.00 -1.61
N TRP A 448 9.17 -26.15 -1.51
CA TRP A 448 9.78 -26.81 -2.67
C TRP A 448 8.78 -27.10 -3.80
N ALA A 449 7.57 -27.57 -3.47
CA ALA A 449 6.50 -27.82 -4.44
C ALA A 449 6.02 -26.52 -5.12
N ASP A 450 5.90 -25.43 -4.37
CA ASP A 450 5.51 -24.12 -4.91
C ASP A 450 6.60 -23.56 -5.83
N GLU A 451 7.88 -23.70 -5.49
CA GLU A 451 8.99 -23.27 -6.36
C GLU A 451 9.08 -24.09 -7.66
N ILE A 452 8.84 -25.41 -7.59
CA ILE A 452 8.76 -26.25 -8.80
C ILE A 452 7.63 -25.77 -9.73
N LEU A 453 6.47 -25.42 -9.17
CA LEU A 453 5.40 -24.87 -10.00
C LEU A 453 5.81 -23.53 -10.60
N ALA A 454 6.38 -22.63 -9.81
CA ALA A 454 6.80 -21.33 -10.32
C ALA A 454 7.80 -21.50 -11.47
N LEU A 455 8.73 -22.46 -11.37
CA LEU A 455 9.65 -22.81 -12.46
C LEU A 455 8.95 -23.41 -13.69
N ASP A 456 7.97 -24.30 -13.51
CA ASP A 456 7.16 -24.85 -14.61
C ASP A 456 6.41 -23.74 -15.34
N GLN A 457 5.80 -22.83 -14.59
CA GLN A 457 5.10 -21.66 -15.12
C GLN A 457 6.08 -20.68 -15.79
N LEU A 458 7.27 -20.46 -15.26
CA LEU A 458 8.24 -19.56 -15.86
C LEU A 458 8.84 -20.15 -17.15
N LEU A 459 9.15 -21.45 -17.19
CA LEU A 459 9.88 -22.04 -18.31
C LEU A 459 8.99 -22.88 -19.24
N VAL A 460 8.33 -23.90 -18.69
CA VAL A 460 7.66 -24.94 -19.49
C VAL A 460 6.39 -24.41 -20.14
N GLU A 461 5.57 -23.67 -19.39
CA GLU A 461 4.35 -23.04 -19.89
C GLU A 461 4.60 -21.86 -20.85
N GLY A 462 5.86 -21.44 -21.02
CA GLY A 462 6.26 -20.49 -22.05
C GLY A 462 6.22 -21.06 -23.47
N PHE A 463 6.39 -22.38 -23.64
CA PHE A 463 6.39 -23.00 -24.95
C PHE A 463 4.97 -23.19 -25.52
N LEU A 464 4.74 -22.71 -26.73
CA LEU A 464 3.46 -22.81 -27.44
C LEU A 464 3.40 -24.04 -28.34
N VAL A 465 2.47 -24.94 -28.06
CA VAL A 465 2.33 -26.22 -28.80
C VAL A 465 1.95 -26.03 -30.27
N LYS A 466 1.04 -25.10 -30.59
CA LYS A 466 0.51 -24.93 -31.97
C LYS A 466 1.61 -24.49 -32.95
N PRO A 467 2.41 -23.44 -32.67
CA PRO A 467 3.56 -23.06 -33.49
C PRO A 467 4.60 -24.18 -33.64
N LEU A 468 4.94 -24.88 -32.55
CA LEU A 468 5.91 -25.98 -32.59
C LEU A 468 5.44 -27.14 -33.47
N ARG A 469 4.15 -27.49 -33.42
CA ARG A 469 3.55 -28.51 -34.30
C ARG A 469 3.70 -28.13 -35.77
N LYS A 470 3.34 -26.89 -36.12
CA LYS A 470 3.46 -26.35 -37.48
C LYS A 470 4.90 -26.47 -38.00
N GLN A 471 5.90 -26.18 -37.17
CA GLN A 471 7.31 -26.31 -37.55
C GLN A 471 7.73 -27.76 -37.79
N ALA A 472 7.38 -28.68 -36.88
CA ALA A 472 7.72 -30.10 -37.04
C ALA A 472 7.01 -30.75 -38.25
N GLU A 473 5.75 -30.41 -38.49
CA GLU A 473 4.98 -30.89 -39.66
C GLU A 473 5.56 -30.33 -40.98
N ALA A 474 5.94 -29.05 -41.01
CA ALA A 474 6.61 -28.46 -42.16
C ALA A 474 7.95 -29.14 -42.49
N ALA A 475 8.62 -29.69 -41.48
CA ALA A 475 9.83 -30.49 -41.63
C ALA A 475 9.58 -32.00 -41.89
N GLY A 476 8.33 -32.39 -42.15
CA GLY A 476 7.96 -33.76 -42.51
C GLY A 476 7.89 -34.76 -41.35
N ARG A 477 7.87 -34.30 -40.09
CA ARG A 477 7.64 -35.18 -38.92
C ARG A 477 6.16 -35.54 -38.81
N LYS A 478 5.87 -36.80 -38.46
CA LYS A 478 4.51 -37.25 -38.14
C LYS A 478 4.27 -37.09 -36.65
N LEU A 479 3.30 -36.27 -36.28
CA LEU A 479 2.96 -35.97 -34.89
C LEU A 479 1.62 -36.59 -34.51
N ASP A 480 1.53 -37.14 -33.31
CA ASP A 480 0.25 -37.53 -32.72
C ASP A 480 -0.45 -36.29 -32.13
N SER A 481 -1.77 -36.18 -32.31
CA SER A 481 -2.57 -35.06 -31.78
C SER A 481 -2.60 -35.00 -30.25
N THR A 482 -2.34 -36.12 -29.58
CA THR A 482 -2.31 -36.25 -28.10
C THR A 482 -0.99 -35.80 -27.48
N TRP A 483 0.07 -35.61 -28.27
CA TRP A 483 1.38 -35.23 -27.73
C TRP A 483 1.38 -33.82 -27.12
N GLY A 484 1.91 -33.72 -25.89
CA GLY A 484 2.13 -32.45 -25.21
C GLY A 484 3.32 -31.67 -25.78
N THR A 485 3.46 -30.42 -25.35
CA THR A 485 4.45 -29.45 -25.86
C THR A 485 5.87 -29.97 -25.88
N LEU A 486 6.34 -30.58 -24.79
CA LEU A 486 7.74 -31.07 -24.70
C LEU A 486 8.02 -32.27 -25.60
N LYS A 487 7.01 -33.12 -25.89
CA LYS A 487 7.17 -34.21 -26.85
C LYS A 487 7.20 -33.68 -28.28
N VAL A 488 6.37 -32.68 -28.60
CA VAL A 488 6.44 -31.98 -29.90
C VAL A 488 7.79 -31.28 -30.06
N MET A 489 8.30 -30.60 -29.01
CA MET A 489 9.62 -29.97 -29.02
C MET A 489 10.74 -30.97 -29.36
N GLN A 490 10.68 -32.19 -28.81
CA GLN A 490 11.64 -33.24 -29.15
C GLN A 490 11.66 -33.51 -30.66
N GLU A 491 10.50 -33.58 -31.32
CA GLU A 491 10.41 -33.81 -32.76
C GLU A 491 10.92 -32.61 -33.59
N VAL A 492 10.70 -31.39 -33.11
CA VAL A 492 11.27 -30.19 -33.72
C VAL A 492 12.80 -30.21 -33.65
N LEU A 493 13.38 -30.61 -32.52
CA LEU A 493 14.83 -30.75 -32.37
C LEU A 493 15.41 -31.82 -33.31
N VAL A 494 14.72 -32.94 -33.51
CA VAL A 494 15.12 -33.96 -34.50
C VAL A 494 15.04 -33.42 -35.92
N ALA A 495 13.97 -32.69 -36.25
CA ALA A 495 13.84 -32.01 -37.55
C ALA A 495 14.96 -30.98 -37.79
N LYS A 496 15.49 -30.37 -36.73
CA LYS A 496 16.63 -29.44 -36.74
C LYS A 496 18.00 -30.15 -36.73
N GLY A 497 18.05 -31.47 -36.93
CA GLY A 497 19.28 -32.21 -37.14
C GLY A 497 19.91 -32.84 -35.89
N ARG A 498 19.23 -32.82 -34.75
CA ARG A 498 19.66 -33.58 -33.55
C ARG A 498 19.26 -35.04 -33.68
N SER A 499 20.05 -35.94 -33.09
CA SER A 499 19.64 -37.34 -32.96
C SER A 499 18.45 -37.46 -32.00
N GLU A 500 17.66 -38.55 -32.13
CA GLU A 500 16.54 -38.78 -31.22
C GLU A 500 16.97 -38.87 -29.75
N ALA A 501 18.15 -39.42 -29.50
CA ALA A 501 18.74 -39.53 -28.17
C ALA A 501 19.11 -38.14 -27.60
N GLU A 502 19.76 -37.29 -28.39
CA GLU A 502 20.10 -35.92 -27.98
C GLU A 502 18.84 -35.08 -27.77
N ALA A 503 17.88 -35.12 -28.69
CA ALA A 503 16.62 -34.39 -28.56
C ALA A 503 15.86 -34.79 -27.29
N LYS A 504 15.85 -36.09 -26.97
CA LYS A 504 15.27 -36.60 -25.73
C LYS A 504 16.01 -36.08 -24.50
N ALA A 505 17.33 -36.06 -24.52
CA ALA A 505 18.15 -35.55 -23.43
C ALA A 505 17.95 -34.05 -23.18
N VAL A 506 17.76 -33.26 -24.25
CA VAL A 506 17.51 -31.81 -24.15
C VAL A 506 16.18 -31.52 -23.47
N VAL A 507 15.10 -32.22 -23.82
CA VAL A 507 13.78 -31.94 -23.21
C VAL A 507 13.60 -32.58 -21.82
N ALA A 508 14.46 -33.52 -21.43
CA ALA A 508 14.31 -34.31 -20.21
C ALA A 508 14.26 -33.46 -18.91
N PRO A 509 15.08 -32.41 -18.72
CA PRO A 509 14.98 -31.55 -17.53
C PRO A 509 13.64 -30.84 -17.41
N MET A 510 13.12 -30.30 -18.51
CA MET A 510 11.80 -29.66 -18.55
C MET A 510 10.67 -30.67 -18.32
N GLN A 511 10.81 -31.90 -18.84
CA GLN A 511 9.85 -32.99 -18.56
C GLN A 511 9.87 -33.38 -17.08
N LYS A 512 11.05 -33.36 -16.45
CA LYS A 512 11.20 -33.62 -15.01
C LYS A 512 10.53 -32.52 -14.18
N VAL A 513 10.71 -31.24 -14.51
CA VAL A 513 10.00 -30.12 -13.87
C VAL A 513 8.48 -30.30 -14.00
N HIS A 514 7.98 -30.51 -15.22
CA HIS A 514 6.56 -30.65 -15.51
C HIS A 514 5.91 -31.88 -14.83
N GLY A 515 6.64 -32.99 -14.79
CA GLY A 515 6.24 -34.20 -14.08
C GLY A 515 6.18 -33.97 -12.57
N LEU A 516 7.23 -33.38 -11.99
CA LEU A 516 7.28 -33.06 -10.57
C LEU A 516 6.13 -32.13 -10.16
N ARG A 517 5.84 -31.08 -10.93
CA ARG A 517 4.70 -30.18 -10.71
C ARG A 517 3.39 -30.94 -10.51
N THR A 518 3.17 -31.99 -11.30
CA THR A 518 1.99 -32.86 -11.19
C THR A 518 2.07 -33.75 -9.94
N ASP A 519 3.23 -34.34 -9.67
CA ASP A 519 3.44 -35.29 -8.57
C ASP A 519 3.43 -34.64 -7.17
N VAL A 520 3.79 -33.36 -7.03
CA VAL A 520 3.95 -32.71 -5.71
C VAL A 520 2.89 -31.65 -5.38
N ARG A 521 2.31 -30.99 -6.38
CA ARG A 521 1.27 -29.96 -6.20
C ARG A 521 -0.09 -30.32 -6.82
N GLY A 522 -0.12 -31.26 -7.78
CA GLY A 522 -1.36 -31.73 -8.41
C GLY A 522 -2.19 -32.65 -7.50
N HIS A 523 -3.28 -33.21 -8.03
CA HIS A 523 -4.08 -34.26 -7.39
C HIS A 523 -3.35 -35.62 -7.31
N ALA A 524 -2.04 -35.61 -7.10
CA ALA A 524 -1.23 -36.80 -7.00
C ALA A 524 -1.58 -37.60 -5.74
N THR A 525 -1.45 -38.91 -5.82
CA THR A 525 -1.57 -39.79 -4.66
C THR A 525 -0.46 -39.48 -3.67
N THR A 526 -0.76 -39.61 -2.37
CA THR A 526 0.18 -39.37 -1.27
C THR A 526 1.52 -40.10 -1.46
N ASP A 527 1.49 -41.29 -2.06
CA ASP A 527 2.68 -42.12 -2.32
C ASP A 527 3.65 -41.52 -3.35
N LYS A 528 3.12 -40.92 -4.42
CA LYS A 528 3.95 -40.29 -5.47
C LYS A 528 4.67 -39.07 -4.91
N LYS A 529 3.94 -38.23 -4.16
CA LYS A 529 4.49 -37.06 -3.50
C LYS A 529 5.60 -37.45 -2.53
N ARG A 530 5.34 -38.43 -1.65
CA ARG A 530 6.33 -38.92 -0.69
C ARG A 530 7.59 -39.49 -1.36
N LYS A 531 7.42 -40.22 -2.47
CA LYS A 531 8.54 -40.74 -3.25
C LYS A 531 9.39 -39.62 -3.83
N ALA A 532 8.78 -38.60 -4.42
CA ALA A 532 9.49 -37.45 -4.98
C ALA A 532 10.29 -36.69 -3.90
N GLU A 533 9.69 -36.52 -2.71
CA GLU A 533 10.36 -35.89 -1.56
C GLU A 533 11.58 -36.68 -1.07
N ILE A 534 11.44 -38.01 -0.93
CA ILE A 534 12.54 -38.89 -0.53
C ILE A 534 13.65 -38.88 -1.57
N ASP A 535 13.30 -38.97 -2.86
CA ASP A 535 14.27 -38.97 -3.95
C ASP A 535 15.09 -37.67 -3.99
N ALA A 536 14.43 -36.52 -3.82
CA ALA A 536 15.09 -35.22 -3.81
C ALA A 536 16.12 -35.12 -2.67
N ARG A 537 15.73 -35.50 -1.44
CA ARG A 537 16.63 -35.48 -0.28
C ARG A 537 17.75 -36.51 -0.38
N THR A 538 17.44 -37.73 -0.80
CA THR A 538 18.44 -38.81 -0.85
C THR A 538 19.51 -38.55 -1.91
N LYS A 539 19.14 -37.99 -3.07
CA LYS A 539 20.06 -37.75 -4.18
C LYS A 539 20.81 -36.43 -4.08
N HIS A 540 20.23 -35.42 -3.43
CA HIS A 540 20.76 -34.05 -3.43
C HIS A 540 20.98 -33.45 -2.03
N GLY A 541 20.63 -34.15 -0.95
CA GLY A 541 20.79 -33.70 0.44
C GLY A 541 19.71 -32.72 0.93
N SER A 542 19.26 -31.79 0.09
CA SER A 542 18.20 -30.81 0.41
C SER A 542 17.34 -30.46 -0.80
N PHE A 543 16.15 -29.93 -0.54
CA PHE A 543 15.27 -29.43 -1.61
C PHE A 543 15.89 -28.26 -2.39
N ARG A 544 16.61 -27.37 -1.72
CA ARG A 544 17.34 -26.26 -2.37
C ARG A 544 18.39 -26.78 -3.34
N SER A 545 19.17 -27.79 -2.94
CA SER A 545 20.20 -28.39 -3.81
C SER A 545 19.58 -29.12 -5.01
N HIS A 546 18.50 -29.87 -4.79
CA HIS A 546 17.75 -30.50 -5.88
C HIS A 546 17.21 -29.46 -6.87
N PHE A 547 16.58 -28.39 -6.37
CA PHE A 547 16.04 -27.31 -7.20
C PHE A 547 17.14 -26.61 -7.99
N THR A 548 18.27 -26.30 -7.35
CA THR A 548 19.43 -25.66 -8.01
C THR A 548 19.97 -26.49 -9.17
N GLN A 549 20.13 -27.80 -8.98
CA GLN A 549 20.55 -28.69 -10.05
C GLN A 549 19.50 -28.77 -11.17
N LEU A 550 18.23 -28.88 -10.82
CA LEU A 550 17.13 -28.95 -11.80
C LEU A 550 17.09 -27.70 -12.68
N VAL A 551 17.23 -26.52 -12.08
CA VAL A 551 17.31 -25.24 -12.80
C VAL A 551 18.55 -25.18 -13.70
N ALA A 552 19.72 -25.64 -13.24
CA ALA A 552 20.93 -25.69 -14.06
C ALA A 552 20.80 -26.60 -15.28
N GLU A 553 20.13 -27.74 -15.12
CA GLU A 553 19.80 -28.64 -16.22
C GLU A 553 18.81 -27.99 -17.21
N CYS A 554 17.82 -27.25 -16.70
CA CYS A 554 16.85 -26.49 -17.49
C CYS A 554 17.49 -25.32 -18.25
N ASP A 555 18.38 -24.55 -17.64
CA ASP A 555 19.12 -23.46 -18.28
C ASP A 555 19.96 -23.98 -19.45
N LYS A 556 20.73 -25.05 -19.22
CA LYS A 556 21.48 -25.72 -20.30
C LYS A 556 20.56 -26.20 -21.42
N ALA A 557 19.44 -26.83 -21.06
CA ALA A 557 18.47 -27.32 -22.03
C ALA A 557 17.85 -26.19 -22.87
N LEU A 558 17.46 -25.08 -22.24
CA LEU A 558 16.93 -23.91 -22.94
C LEU A 558 17.96 -23.33 -23.91
N ASN A 559 19.21 -23.18 -23.49
CA ASN A 559 20.29 -22.69 -24.37
C ASN A 559 20.51 -23.61 -25.58
N VAL A 560 20.40 -24.94 -25.43
CA VAL A 560 20.46 -25.88 -26.55
C VAL A 560 19.26 -25.75 -27.48
N VAL A 561 18.05 -25.53 -26.93
CA VAL A 561 16.85 -25.23 -27.73
C VAL A 561 17.07 -23.95 -28.52
N LEU A 562 17.47 -22.85 -27.89
CA LEU A 562 17.71 -21.58 -28.57
C LEU A 562 18.74 -21.71 -29.71
N SER A 563 19.84 -22.42 -29.46
CA SER A 563 20.85 -22.71 -30.48
C SER A 563 20.28 -23.53 -31.65
N ALA A 564 19.45 -24.56 -31.40
CA ALA A 564 18.85 -25.36 -32.46
C ALA A 564 17.79 -24.59 -33.29
N PHE A 565 17.24 -23.52 -32.72
CA PHE A 565 16.28 -22.64 -33.37
C PHE A 565 16.94 -21.41 -34.01
N ASP A 566 18.28 -21.36 -34.02
CA ASP A 566 19.07 -20.26 -34.59
C ASP A 566 18.75 -18.90 -33.94
N ILE A 567 18.34 -18.91 -32.67
CA ILE A 567 18.05 -17.70 -31.89
C ILE A 567 19.35 -17.18 -31.29
N VAL A 568 19.78 -16.00 -31.75
CA VAL A 568 20.88 -15.25 -31.15
C VAL A 568 20.26 -14.21 -30.23
N LEU A 569 20.42 -14.41 -28.91
CA LEU A 569 20.04 -13.41 -27.93
C LEU A 569 21.14 -12.34 -27.89
N GLU A 570 20.81 -11.08 -28.18
CA GLU A 570 21.76 -9.96 -28.08
C GLU A 570 22.35 -9.90 -26.66
N SER A 571 23.65 -9.61 -26.59
CA SER A 571 24.46 -9.62 -25.35
C SER A 571 24.00 -8.58 -24.34
#